data_AF-A0A840CR49-F1
#
_entry.id   AF-A0A840CR49-F1
#
_cell.length_a   1.000
_cell.length_b   1.000
_cell.length_c   1.000
_cell.angle_alpha   90.00
_cell.angle_beta   90.00
_cell.angle_gamma   90.00
#
_symmetry.space_group_name_H-M   'P 1'
#
loop_
_entity.id
_entity.type
_entity.pdbx_description
1 polymer ?
#
loop_
_entity_poly.entity_id
_entity_poly.type
_entity_poly.pdbx_seq_one_letter_code
_entity_poly.pdbx_strand_id
1 'polypeptide(L)'
;MKRLSILLVAIVAFSISSFAQQGIGEQYNVLWVLNNTSTANDIAKYVNASPEQAQEMNNIYYASVQRLTEALTSNSKEKAENALYFNIANVKAVLTPTQYRKYLAILNKTFYSQQVKFESVADK
;
A
#
# COMPACT_ATOMS: atom_id res chain seq x y z
N MET A 1 10.23 20.11 21.71
CA MET A 1 10.21 18.81 20.99
C MET A 1 9.17 17.89 21.61
N LYS A 2 7.89 18.10 21.28
CA LYS A 2 6.77 17.31 21.81
C LYS A 2 5.87 16.97 20.63
N ARG A 3 5.43 15.70 20.54
CA ARG A 3 4.42 15.14 19.61
C ARG A 3 4.89 14.67 18.22
N LEU A 4 5.89 13.80 18.17
CA LEU A 4 5.98 12.79 17.08
C LEU A 4 5.54 11.39 17.55
N SER A 5 5.21 11.27 18.83
CA SER A 5 4.60 10.08 19.40
C SER A 5 3.13 10.03 18.98
N ILE A 6 2.71 8.88 18.43
CA ILE A 6 1.32 8.52 18.10
C ILE A 6 0.87 9.00 16.70
N LEU A 7 1.44 8.39 15.65
CA LEU A 7 0.59 7.83 14.61
C LEU A 7 1.04 6.38 14.42
N LEU A 8 0.69 5.55 15.40
CA LEU A 8 0.63 4.11 15.21
C LEU A 8 -0.58 3.88 14.30
N VAL A 9 -0.41 4.05 12.98
CA VAL A 9 -1.40 3.55 12.02
C VAL A 9 -1.33 2.04 12.14
N ALA A 10 -2.11 1.51 13.09
CA ALA A 10 -2.49 0.11 13.09
C ALA A 10 -3.35 -0.04 11.84
N ILE A 11 -2.69 -0.35 10.71
CA ILE A 11 -3.37 -0.96 9.58
C ILE A 11 -3.82 -2.31 10.12
N VAL A 12 -5.00 -2.32 10.74
CA VAL A 12 -5.73 -3.54 11.05
C VAL A 12 -6.06 -4.10 9.68
N ALA A 13 -5.19 -4.97 9.19
CA ALA A 13 -5.45 -5.76 8.01
C ALA A 13 -6.68 -6.61 8.34
N PHE A 14 -7.85 -6.18 7.84
CA PHE A 14 -8.93 -7.12 7.62
C PHE A 14 -8.37 -8.17 6.67
N SER A 15 -8.02 -9.32 7.22
CA SER A 15 -7.76 -10.54 6.47
C SER A 15 -9.06 -10.86 5.73
N ILE A 16 -9.16 -10.43 4.47
CA ILE A 16 -10.18 -10.96 3.57
C ILE A 16 -9.73 -12.38 3.28
N SER A 17 -10.22 -13.31 4.10
CA SER A 17 -10.00 -14.74 3.95
C SER A 17 -10.81 -15.23 2.74
N SER A 18 -10.33 -14.93 1.54
CA SER A 18 -10.79 -15.53 0.29
C SER A 18 -9.63 -16.30 -0.32
N PHE A 19 -9.81 -17.61 -0.37
CA PHE A 19 -8.89 -18.68 -0.78
C PHE A 19 -8.39 -18.58 -2.25
N ALA A 20 -7.72 -17.47 -2.60
CA ALA A 20 -6.94 -17.32 -3.84
C ALA A 20 -5.51 -16.78 -3.56
N GLN A 21 -5.16 -16.67 -2.27
CA GLN A 21 -4.10 -15.81 -1.76
C GLN A 21 -3.02 -16.62 -1.04
N GLN A 22 -2.39 -17.56 -1.76
CA GLN A 22 -1.06 -18.05 -1.43
C GLN A 22 -0.16 -17.76 -2.65
N GLY A 23 0.91 -16.98 -2.47
CA GLY A 23 1.83 -16.61 -3.57
C GLY A 23 1.79 -15.11 -3.94
N ILE A 24 1.56 -14.79 -5.21
CA ILE A 24 1.71 -13.42 -5.75
C ILE A 24 0.79 -12.41 -5.02
N GLY A 25 -0.47 -12.76 -4.77
CA GLY A 25 -1.44 -11.84 -4.14
C GLY A 25 -1.05 -11.41 -2.72
N GLU A 26 -0.38 -12.29 -1.98
CA GLU A 26 0.13 -12.00 -0.63
C GLU A 26 1.34 -11.07 -0.68
N GLN A 27 2.28 -11.29 -1.61
CA GLN A 27 3.47 -10.45 -1.79
C GLN A 27 3.15 -9.00 -2.16
N TYR A 28 2.03 -8.76 -2.85
CA TYR A 28 1.60 -7.43 -3.30
C TYR A 28 0.35 -6.90 -2.56
N ASN A 29 0.04 -7.46 -1.39
CA ASN A 29 -1.13 -7.10 -0.58
C ASN A 29 -1.20 -5.60 -0.21
N VAL A 30 -0.05 -4.90 -0.21
CA VAL A 30 0.00 -3.46 0.02
C VAL A 30 -0.90 -2.66 -0.91
N LEU A 31 -1.11 -3.09 -2.17
CA LEU A 31 -1.97 -2.38 -3.11
C LEU A 31 -3.45 -2.44 -2.72
N TRP A 32 -3.91 -3.58 -2.17
CA TRP A 32 -5.26 -3.71 -1.62
C TRP A 32 -5.46 -2.84 -0.39
N VAL A 33 -4.44 -2.80 0.49
CA VAL A 33 -4.43 -1.96 1.69
C VAL A 33 -4.50 -0.48 1.33
N LEU A 34 -3.71 -0.02 0.35
CA LEU A 34 -3.74 1.37 -0.12
C LEU A 34 -5.11 1.77 -0.67
N ASN A 35 -5.80 0.86 -1.38
CA ASN A 35 -7.10 1.12 -1.99
C ASN A 35 -8.27 1.02 -0.98
N ASN A 36 -8.02 0.66 0.28
CA ASN A 36 -9.05 0.71 1.32
C ASN A 36 -9.34 2.18 1.69
N THR A 37 -10.61 2.60 1.65
CA THR A 37 -11.02 4.00 1.87
C THR A 37 -10.51 4.61 3.18
N SER A 38 -10.59 3.89 4.29
CA SER A 38 -10.10 4.40 5.58
C SER A 38 -8.59 4.60 5.54
N THR A 39 -7.88 3.61 5.01
CA THR A 39 -6.41 3.66 4.90
C THR A 39 -5.98 4.78 3.95
N ALA A 40 -6.62 4.92 2.79
CA ALA A 40 -6.34 5.97 1.82
C ALA A 40 -6.53 7.37 2.45
N ASN A 41 -7.61 7.57 3.20
CA ASN A 41 -7.88 8.81 3.92
C ASN A 41 -6.81 9.11 4.98
N ASP A 42 -6.38 8.11 5.74
CA ASP A 42 -5.35 8.27 6.76
C ASP A 42 -3.97 8.57 6.15
N ILE A 43 -3.65 7.93 5.02
CA ILE A 43 -2.42 8.22 4.25
C ILE A 43 -2.46 9.65 3.71
N ALA A 44 -3.56 10.08 3.09
CA ALA A 44 -3.71 11.44 2.58
C ALA A 44 -3.49 12.48 3.69
N LYS A 45 -4.06 12.27 4.88
CA LYS A 45 -3.83 13.11 6.07
C LYS A 45 -2.36 13.09 6.50
N TYR A 46 -1.74 11.91 6.60
CA TYR A 46 -0.36 11.76 7.07
C TYR A 46 0.65 12.45 6.14
N VAL A 47 0.50 12.27 4.83
CA VAL A 47 1.36 12.93 3.86
C VAL A 47 1.06 14.42 3.75
N ASN A 48 -0.08 14.88 4.28
CA ASN A 48 -0.60 16.24 4.15
C ASN A 48 -0.90 16.59 2.68
N ALA A 49 -1.66 15.73 2.01
CA ALA A 49 -2.13 15.92 0.64
C ALA A 49 -3.23 17.00 0.59
N SER A 50 -3.27 17.79 -0.48
CA SER A 50 -4.45 18.60 -0.81
C SER A 50 -5.64 17.69 -1.18
N PRO A 51 -6.89 18.21 -1.19
CA PRO A 51 -8.03 17.46 -1.67
C PRO A 51 -7.84 16.87 -3.07
N GLU A 52 -7.26 17.65 -3.99
CA GLU A 52 -6.98 17.23 -5.37
C GLU A 52 -5.92 16.13 -5.41
N GLN A 53 -4.84 16.27 -4.63
CA GLN A 53 -3.82 15.24 -4.51
C GLN A 53 -4.40 13.94 -3.93
N ALA A 54 -5.27 14.04 -2.93
CA ALA A 54 -5.91 12.88 -2.32
C ALA A 54 -6.85 12.15 -3.31
N GLN A 55 -7.59 12.91 -4.13
CA GLN A 55 -8.41 12.34 -5.19
C GLN A 55 -7.55 11.60 -6.23
N GLU A 56 -6.45 12.20 -6.69
CA GLU A 56 -5.57 11.54 -7.66
C GLU A 56 -4.85 10.31 -7.07
N MET A 57 -4.47 10.37 -5.80
CA MET A 57 -3.95 9.19 -5.10
C MET A 57 -4.96 8.04 -5.09
N ASN A 58 -6.24 8.31 -4.81
CA ASN A 58 -7.30 7.30 -4.85
C ASN A 58 -7.47 6.70 -6.26
N ASN A 59 -7.46 7.54 -7.31
CA ASN A 59 -7.51 7.07 -8.69
C ASN A 59 -6.34 6.11 -8.99
N ILE A 60 -5.13 6.46 -8.55
CA ILE A 60 -3.93 5.62 -8.72
C ILE A 60 -4.07 4.32 -7.93
N TYR A 61 -4.58 4.35 -6.69
CA TYR A 61 -4.75 3.15 -5.86
C TYR A 61 -5.73 2.16 -6.50
N TYR A 62 -6.85 2.66 -6.98
CA TYR A 62 -7.83 1.86 -7.72
C TYR A 62 -7.22 1.25 -8.98
N ALA A 63 -6.54 2.06 -9.79
CA ALA A 63 -5.89 1.62 -11.01
C ALA A 63 -4.74 0.60 -10.76
N SER A 64 -4.09 0.68 -9.61
CA SER A 64 -3.05 -0.27 -9.18
C SER A 64 -3.66 -1.63 -8.80
N VAL A 65 -4.79 -1.62 -8.11
CA VAL A 65 -5.56 -2.82 -7.77
C VAL A 65 -6.10 -3.53 -9.01
N GLN A 66 -6.59 -2.77 -10.00
CA GLN A 66 -7.02 -3.36 -11.28
C GLN A 66 -5.88 -4.10 -11.98
N ARG A 67 -4.70 -3.48 -12.06
CA ARG A 67 -3.49 -4.10 -12.63
C ARG A 67 -3.06 -5.35 -11.85
N LEU A 68 -3.13 -5.31 -10.52
CA LEU A 68 -2.84 -6.48 -9.69
C LEU A 68 -3.85 -7.62 -9.96
N THR A 69 -5.13 -7.29 -10.11
CA THR A 69 -6.18 -8.28 -10.42
C THR A 69 -5.93 -8.97 -11.77
N GLU A 70 -5.51 -8.21 -12.79
CA GLU A 70 -5.10 -8.76 -14.08
C GLU A 70 -3.85 -9.65 -13.96
N ALA A 71 -2.89 -9.25 -13.14
CA ALA A 71 -1.68 -10.03 -12.87
C ALA A 71 -2.01 -11.37 -12.19
N LEU A 72 -2.93 -11.37 -11.23
CA LEU A 72 -3.39 -12.59 -10.54
C LEU A 72 -4.14 -13.52 -11.50
N THR A 73 -5.05 -12.97 -12.31
CA THR A 73 -5.77 -13.74 -13.35
C THR A 73 -4.81 -14.39 -14.35
N SER A 74 -3.73 -13.70 -14.71
CA SER A 74 -2.69 -14.21 -15.62
C SER A 74 -1.53 -14.94 -14.93
N ASN A 75 -1.61 -15.13 -13.61
CA ASN A 75 -0.56 -15.70 -12.76
C ASN A 75 0.85 -15.15 -13.05
N SER A 76 0.95 -13.83 -13.30
CA SER A 76 2.19 -13.16 -13.73
C SER A 76 2.78 -12.32 -12.61
N LYS A 77 3.91 -12.77 -12.04
CA LYS A 77 4.63 -12.02 -11.01
C LYS A 77 5.15 -10.68 -11.53
N GLU A 78 5.64 -10.66 -12.77
CA GLU A 78 6.13 -9.44 -13.43
C GLU A 78 5.02 -8.38 -13.54
N LYS A 79 3.81 -8.77 -13.95
CA LYS A 79 2.67 -7.83 -13.99
C LYS A 79 2.27 -7.32 -12.62
N ALA A 80 2.37 -8.16 -11.59
CA ALA A 80 2.10 -7.74 -10.22
C ALA A 80 3.16 -6.74 -9.71
N GLU A 81 4.43 -6.97 -10.05
CA GLU A 81 5.53 -6.03 -9.79
C GLU A 81 5.31 -4.69 -10.52
N ASN A 82 4.91 -4.76 -11.79
CA ASN A 82 4.57 -3.58 -12.58
C ASN A 82 3.38 -2.81 -12.01
N ALA A 83 2.41 -3.48 -11.38
CA ALA A 83 1.31 -2.82 -10.67
C ALA A 83 1.82 -1.99 -9.48
N LEU A 84 2.81 -2.52 -8.74
CA LEU A 84 3.46 -1.81 -7.64
C LEU A 84 4.30 -0.63 -8.15
N TYR A 85 5.07 -0.81 -9.23
CA TYR A 85 5.84 0.28 -9.83
C TYR A 85 4.95 1.37 -10.41
N PHE A 86 3.85 1.00 -11.06
CA PHE A 86 2.84 1.95 -11.51
C PHE A 86 2.37 2.81 -10.35
N ASN A 87 2.03 2.21 -9.21
CA ASN A 87 1.58 2.93 -8.03
C ASN A 87 2.64 3.94 -7.54
N ILE A 88 3.86 3.45 -7.27
CA ILE A 88 4.96 4.24 -6.72
C ILE A 88 5.35 5.41 -7.64
N ALA A 89 5.40 5.16 -8.96
CA ALA A 89 5.78 6.16 -9.94
C ALA A 89 4.70 7.24 -10.12
N ASN A 90 3.42 6.85 -10.20
CA ASN A 90 2.34 7.83 -10.40
C ASN A 90 2.07 8.67 -9.15
N VAL A 91 2.18 8.10 -7.94
CA VAL A 91 2.05 8.89 -6.71
C VAL A 91 3.18 9.93 -6.59
N LYS A 92 4.38 9.63 -7.11
CA LYS A 92 5.49 10.60 -7.20
C LYS A 92 5.16 11.81 -8.06
N ALA A 93 4.36 11.62 -9.11
CA ALA A 93 3.95 12.70 -10.00
C ALA A 93 2.88 13.62 -9.37
N VAL A 94 2.11 13.09 -8.40
CA VAL A 94 1.04 13.83 -7.70
C VAL A 94 1.56 14.59 -6.48
N LEU A 95 2.48 13.97 -5.73
CA LEU A 95 2.98 14.50 -4.47
C LEU A 95 4.24 15.35 -4.63
N THR A 96 4.38 16.39 -3.82
CA THR A 96 5.65 17.11 -3.67
C THR A 96 6.73 16.17 -3.12
N PRO A 97 8.03 16.46 -3.31
CA PRO A 97 9.10 15.60 -2.81
C PRO A 97 9.03 15.30 -1.30
N THR A 98 8.58 16.27 -0.49
CA THR A 98 8.43 16.07 0.97
C THR A 98 7.23 15.20 1.31
N GLN A 99 6.09 15.37 0.64
CA GLN A 99 4.92 14.50 0.82
C GLN A 99 5.23 13.07 0.34
N TYR A 100 5.92 12.93 -0.79
CA TYR A 100 6.29 11.63 -1.36
C TYR A 100 7.26 10.84 -0.46
N ARG A 101 8.21 11.51 0.20
CA ARG A 101 9.06 10.84 1.21
C ARG A 101 8.26 10.25 2.37
N LYS A 102 7.22 10.96 2.85
CA LYS A 102 6.31 10.44 3.87
C LYS A 102 5.54 9.24 3.36
N TYR A 103 5.08 9.29 2.12
CA TYR A 103 4.40 8.18 1.46
C TYR A 103 5.29 6.92 1.40
N LEU A 104 6.55 7.04 0.95
CA LEU A 104 7.50 5.92 0.93
C LEU A 104 7.79 5.35 2.32
N ALA A 105 7.79 6.18 3.36
CA ALA A 105 7.97 5.71 4.73
C ALA A 105 6.82 4.78 5.19
N ILE A 106 5.58 5.04 4.77
CA ILE A 106 4.43 4.16 5.05
C ILE A 106 4.61 2.81 4.33
N LEU A 107 4.99 2.83 3.05
CA LEU A 107 5.22 1.62 2.27
C LEU A 107 6.33 0.75 2.89
N ASN A 108 7.47 1.35 3.22
CA ASN A 108 8.58 0.64 3.85
C ASN A 108 8.18 0.02 5.19
N LYS A 109 7.47 0.77 6.04
CA LYS A 109 7.00 0.24 7.33
C LYS A 109 6.00 -0.91 7.15
N THR A 110 5.15 -0.84 6.14
CA THR A 110 4.18 -1.88 5.80
C THR A 110 4.89 -3.15 5.30
N PHE A 111 5.98 -3.00 4.54
CA PHE A 111 6.83 -4.12 4.12
C PHE A 111 7.52 -4.79 5.31
N TYR A 112 8.18 -4.02 6.19
CA TYR A 112 8.85 -4.58 7.38
C TYR A 112 7.88 -5.26 8.36
N SER A 113 6.70 -4.66 8.58
CA SER A 113 5.66 -5.26 9.44
C SER A 113 5.16 -6.60 8.91
N GLN A 114 5.09 -6.76 7.58
CA GLN A 114 4.75 -8.03 6.94
C GLN A 114 5.88 -9.04 7.09
N GLN A 115 7.15 -8.66 6.87
CA GLN A 115 8.31 -9.55 7.07
C GLN A 115 8.39 -10.12 8.49
N VAL A 116 8.24 -9.27 9.51
CA VAL A 116 8.28 -9.72 10.92
C VAL A 116 7.13 -10.70 11.22
N LYS A 117 5.95 -10.54 10.62
CA LYS A 117 4.86 -11.51 10.73
C LYS A 117 5.23 -12.85 10.09
N PHE A 118 5.86 -12.86 8.92
CA PHE A 118 6.27 -14.09 8.24
C PHE A 118 7.33 -14.87 9.04
N GLU A 119 8.29 -14.19 9.64
CA GLU A 119 9.29 -14.82 10.52
C GLU A 119 8.63 -15.42 11.77
N SER A 120 7.68 -14.72 12.39
CA SER A 120 6.98 -15.22 13.59
C SER A 120 6.07 -16.44 13.39
N VAL A 121 5.69 -16.73 12.13
CA VAL A 121 4.84 -17.87 11.76
C VAL A 121 5.69 -19.07 11.31
N ALA A 122 6.90 -18.85 10.82
CA ALA A 122 7.83 -19.91 10.43
C ALA A 122 8.52 -20.60 11.63
N ASP A 123 8.52 -19.97 12.80
CA ASP A 123 9.11 -20.50 14.05
C ASP A 123 8.11 -21.29 14.94
N LYS A 124 7.00 -21.79 14.37
CA LYS A 124 6.03 -22.67 15.05
C LYS A 124 5.81 -23.95 14.25
#